data_AF-A0A147BXV3-F1
#
_entry.id   AF-A0A147BXV3-F1
#
_cell.length_a   1.000
_cell.length_b   1.000
_cell.length_c   1.000
_cell.angle_alpha   90.00
_cell.angle_beta   90.00
_cell.angle_gamma   90.00
#
_symmetry.space_group_name_H-M   'P 1'
#
loop_
_entity.id
_entity.type
_entity.pdbx_description
1 polymer ?
#
loop_
_entity_poly.entity_id
_entity_poly.type
_entity_poly.pdbx_seq_one_letter_code
_entity_poly.pdbx_strand_id
1 'polypeptide(L)' 'EKECEAPHAFTSCAPDATPRFTYYYNNGTRRCEEEFVCAAKGGNNFLSLGECKKNCPYGEFGSCVLICLLQICVAIAITG' A
#
# COMPACT_ATOMS: atom_id res chain seq x y z
N GLU A 1 5.06 -5.60 -6.61
CA GLU A 1 3.96 -6.59 -6.43
C GLU A 1 4.27 -7.60 -5.32
N LYS A 2 5.20 -8.56 -5.52
CA LYS A 2 5.51 -9.58 -4.48
C LYS A 2 5.90 -9.03 -3.12
N GLU A 3 6.61 -7.90 -3.07
CA GLU A 3 6.97 -7.23 -1.81
C GLU A 3 5.74 -6.66 -1.08
N CYS A 4 4.74 -6.17 -1.81
CA CYS A 4 3.52 -5.56 -1.25
C CYS A 4 2.55 -6.59 -0.68
N GLU A 5 2.62 -7.83 -1.16
CA GLU A 5 1.82 -8.97 -0.71
C GLU A 5 2.54 -9.82 0.34
N ALA A 6 3.78 -9.47 0.67
CA ALA A 6 4.53 -10.19 1.69
C ALA A 6 3.84 -10.01 3.06
N PRO A 7 3.82 -11.06 3.89
CA PRO A 7 3.30 -10.97 5.25
C PRO A 7 3.98 -9.83 6.00
N HIS A 8 3.16 -8.95 6.57
CA HIS A 8 3.64 -7.88 7.44
C HIS A 8 3.65 -8.39 8.87
N ALA A 9 4.84 -8.73 9.37
CA ALA A 9 5.00 -9.21 10.74
C ALA A 9 5.27 -8.04 11.68
N PHE A 10 4.41 -7.87 12.69
CA PHE A 10 4.69 -6.96 13.79
C PHE A 10 5.85 -7.53 14.62
N THR A 11 6.88 -6.71 14.86
CA THR A 11 8.06 -7.14 15.64
C THR A 11 8.17 -6.32 16.92
N SER A 12 8.34 -7.00 18.05
CA SER A 12 8.72 -6.34 19.31
C SER A 12 10.19 -5.95 19.24
N CYS A 13 10.50 -4.74 19.66
CA CYS A 13 11.85 -4.21 19.71
C CYS A 13 12.71 -4.90 20.78
N ALA A 14 13.96 -5.22 20.44
CA ALA A 14 14.97 -5.50 21.45
C ALA A 14 15.35 -4.19 22.21
N PRO A 15 15.86 -4.28 23.45
CA PRO A 15 16.16 -3.10 24.27
C PRO A 15 17.19 -2.13 23.65
N ASP A 16 18.06 -2.63 22.79
CA ASP A 16 19.14 -1.92 22.11
C ASP A 16 18.79 -1.52 20.67
N ALA A 17 17.59 -1.86 20.19
CA ALA A 17 17.18 -1.53 18.84
C ALA A 17 16.79 -0.05 18.74
N THR A 18 17.28 0.63 17.69
CA THR A 18 16.85 2.00 17.39
C THR A 18 15.55 1.97 16.60
N PRO A 19 14.41 2.41 17.18
CA PRO A 19 13.15 2.41 16.47
C PRO A 19 13.09 3.55 15.44
N ARG A 20 12.26 3.36 14.42
CA ARG A 20 12.00 4.34 13.37
C ARG A 20 10.61 4.17 12.78
N PHE A 21 10.13 5.24 12.15
CA PHE A 21 8.93 5.18 11.31
C PHE A 21 9.28 4.57 9.94
N THR A 22 8.38 3.72 9.46
CA THR A 22 8.46 3.03 8.17
C THR A 22 7.09 2.97 7.55
N TYR A 23 7.02 2.56 6.28
CA TYR A 23 5.78 2.43 5.54
C TYR A 23 5.62 0.99 5.04
N TYR A 24 4.44 0.43 5.16
CA TYR A 24 4.09 -0.87 4.59
C TYR A 24 2.80 -0.77 3.80
N TYR A 25 2.63 -1.63 2.80
CA TYR A 25 1.39 -1.72 2.04
C TYR A 25 0.40 -2.62 2.76
N ASN A 26 -0.69 -2.03 3.25
CA ASN A 26 -1.78 -2.77 3.85
C ASN A 26 -2.78 -3.18 2.76
N ASN A 27 -2.87 -4.49 2.49
CA ASN A 27 -3.77 -5.02 1.46
C ASN A 27 -5.26 -4.89 1.85
N GLY A 28 -5.58 -4.82 3.15
CA GLY A 28 -6.95 -4.65 3.63
C GLY A 28 -7.49 -3.25 3.37
N THR A 29 -6.66 -2.22 3.55
CA THR A 29 -7.03 -0.81 3.26
C THR A 29 -6.62 -0.37 1.87
N ARG A 30 -5.78 -1.16 1.19
CA ARG A 30 -5.17 -0.87 -0.10
C ARG A 30 -4.34 0.41 -0.07
N ARG A 31 -3.66 0.72 1.05
CA ARG A 31 -2.84 1.94 1.19
C ARG A 31 -1.47 1.63 1.78
N CYS A 32 -0.55 2.57 1.56
CA CYS A 32 0.70 2.62 2.32
C CYS A 32 0.42 3.26 3.68
N GLU A 33 0.60 2.50 4.76
CA GLU A 33 0.39 2.93 6.14
C GLU A 33 1.73 3.08 6.85
N GLU A 34 1.78 4.01 7.81
CA GLU A 34 2.97 4.25 8.62
C GLU A 34 2.97 3.33 9.84
N GLU A 35 4.14 2.79 10.18
CA GLU A 35 4.34 1.95 11.36
C GLU A 35 5.67 2.30 12.05
N PHE A 36 5.64 2.23 13.38
CA PHE A 36 6.82 2.36 14.22
C PHE A 36 7.46 0.99 14.46
N VAL A 37 8.64 0.77 13.87
CA VAL A 37 9.34 -0.52 13.91
C VAL A 37 10.79 -0.35 14.31
N CYS A 38 11.40 -1.45 14.75
CA CYS A 38 12.82 -1.50 15.09
C CYS A 38 13.72 -2.07 13.99
N ALA A 39 13.13 -2.71 12.98
CA ALA A 39 13.85 -3.19 11.81
C ALA A 39 13.02 -2.91 10.55
N ALA A 40 13.65 -2.32 9.54
CA ALA A 40 13.06 -2.07 8.24
C ALA A 40 14.03 -2.61 7.18
N LYS A 41 14.06 -3.92 6.99
CA LYS A 41 14.88 -4.52 5.93
C LYS A 41 14.08 -5.53 5.12
N GLY A 42 13.69 -5.08 3.94
CA GLY A 42 13.18 -5.91 2.85
C GLY A 42 11.70 -6.30 2.98
N GLY A 43 11.13 -6.75 1.88
CA GLY A 43 9.73 -7.17 1.81
C GLY A 43 8.76 -5.98 1.86
N ASN A 44 7.66 -6.15 2.58
CA ASN A 44 6.60 -5.16 2.72
C ASN A 44 6.97 -4.08 3.76
N ASN A 45 8.15 -3.48 3.64
CA ASN A 45 8.57 -2.43 4.57
C ASN A 45 9.56 -1.46 3.89
N PHE A 46 9.16 -0.20 3.80
CA PHE A 46 9.78 0.85 3.03
C PHE A 46 10.19 2.02 3.93
N LEU A 47 11.28 2.71 3.60
CA LEU A 47 11.79 3.82 4.43
C LEU A 47 11.04 5.13 4.19
N SER A 48 10.25 5.22 3.12
CA SER A 48 9.46 6.41 2.81
C SER A 48 8.12 6.05 2.16
N LEU A 49 7.13 6.92 2.36
CA LEU A 49 5.83 6.81 1.70
C LEU A 49 5.95 6.79 0.17
N GLY A 50 6.88 7.58 -0.39
CA GLY A 50 7.12 7.65 -1.83
C GLY A 50 7.65 6.33 -2.39
N GLU A 51 8.57 5.68 -1.67
CA GLU A 51 9.08 4.37 -2.03
C GLU A 51 7.98 3.29 -1.98
N CYS A 52 7.17 3.29 -0.91
CA CYS A 52 6.03 2.38 -0.80
C CYS A 52 5.05 2.55 -1.97
N LYS A 53 4.65 3.79 -2.28
CA LYS A 53 3.70 4.07 -3.38
C LYS A 53 4.27 3.70 -4.76
N LYS A 54 5.57 3.88 -4.97
CA LYS A 54 6.25 3.50 -6.20
C LYS A 54 6.28 1.99 -6.39
N ASN A 55 6.52 1.23 -5.32
CA ASN A 55 6.62 -0.23 -5.37
C ASN A 55 5.24 -0.93 -5.31
N CYS A 56 4.24 -0.28 -4.72
CA CYS A 56 2.89 -0.80 -4.47
C CYS A 56 1.78 0.14 -5.01
N PRO A 57 1.59 0.23 -6.34
CA PRO A 57 0.69 1.18 -6.98
C PRO A 57 -0.82 0.84 -6.85
N TYR A 58 -1.16 -0.21 -6.12
CA TYR A 58 -2.51 -0.80 -6.06
C TYR A 58 -3.51 -0.03 -5.19
N GLY A 59 -3.14 1.17 -4.73
CA GLY A 59 -3.87 1.99 -3.78
C GLY A 59 -4.11 3.43 -4.26
N GLU A 60 -5.37 3.84 -4.23
CA GLU A 60 -5.96 5.14 -4.64
C GLU A 60 -5.87 5.55 -6.11
N PHE A 61 -4.88 5.11 -6.91
CA PHE A 61 -4.83 5.47 -8.34
C PHE A 61 -4.55 4.32 -9.32
N GLY A 62 -4.25 3.11 -8.85
CA GLY A 62 -4.01 1.96 -9.73
C GLY A 62 -5.25 1.35 -10.39
N SER A 63 -6.47 1.69 -9.94
CA SER A 63 -7.71 1.09 -10.47
C SER A 63 -8.83 2.09 -10.77
N CYS A 64 -8.65 3.38 -10.50
CA CYS A 64 -9.70 4.37 -10.77
C CYS A 64 -9.66 4.98 -12.18
N VAL A 65 -8.62 4.75 -12.98
CA VAL A 65 -8.62 5.27 -14.37
C VAL A 65 -9.29 4.27 -15.33
N LEU A 66 -9.20 2.96 -15.07
CA LEU A 66 -9.78 1.96 -15.98
C LEU A 66 -11.24 1.61 -15.68
N ILE A 67 -11.66 1.60 -14.41
CA ILE A 67 -13.05 1.28 -14.05
C ILE A 67 -13.96 2.52 -14.15
N CYS A 68 -13.46 3.72 -13.86
CA CYS A 68 -14.27 4.95 -13.96
C CYS A 68 -14.61 5.31 -15.42
N LEU A 69 -13.74 5.01 -16.39
CA LEU A 69 -14.03 5.19 -17.83
C LEU A 69 -15.04 4.17 -18.38
N LEU A 70 -15.20 3.00 -17.76
CA LEU A 70 -16.12 1.96 -18.22
C LEU A 70 -17.54 2.08 -17.61
N GLN A 71 -17.71 2.78 -16.48
CA GLN A 71 -19.00 2.87 -15.80
C GLN A 71 -19.87 4.07 -16.27
N ILE A 72 -19.31 5.07 -16.95
CA ILE A 72 -20.09 6.23 -17.44
C ILE A 72 -20.95 5.87 -18.67
N CYS A 73 -20.56 4.87 -19.48
CA CYS A 73 -21.34 4.49 -20.66
C CYS A 73 -22.62 3.68 -20.34
N VAL A 74 -22.71 3.01 -19.19
CA VAL A 74 -23.88 2.16 -18.87
C VAL A 74 -25.11 2.98 -18.48
N ALA A 75 -24.93 4.19 -17.96
CA ALA A 75 -26.04 5.02 -17.49
C ALA A 75 -26.76 5.80 -18.61
N ILE A 76 -26.13 6.01 -19.77
CA ILE A 76 -26.72 6.82 -20.87
C ILE A 76 -27.52 5.96 -21.86
N ALA A 77 -27.38 4.63 -21.84
CA ALA A 77 -28.03 3.73 -22.81
C ALA A 77 -29.42 3.19 -22.39
N ILE A 78 -29.94 3.55 -21.21
CA ILE A 78 -31.21 2.99 -20.68
C ILE A 78 -32.36 4.02 -20.64
N THR A 79 -32.09 5.31 -20.83
CA THR A 79 -33.17 6.31 -21.00
C THR A 79 -33.31 6.66 -22.47
N GLY A 80 -34.00 5.79 -23.20
CA GLY A 80 -34.74 6.19 -24.40
C GLY A 80 -35.94 7.05 -24.05
#